data_AF-A0A317HK01-F1
#
_entry.id   AF-A0A317HK01-F1
#
_cell.length_a   1.000
_cell.length_b   1.000
_cell.length_c   1.000
_cell.angle_alpha   90.00
_cell.angle_beta   90.00
_cell.angle_gamma   90.00
#
_symmetry.space_group_name_H-M   'P 1'
#
loop_
_entity.id
_entity.type
_entity.pdbx_description
1 polymer ?
#
loop_
_entity_poly.entity_id
_entity_poly.type
_entity_poly.pdbx_seq_one_letter_code
_entity_poly.pdbx_strand_id
1 'polypeptide(L)'
;MTRKAEPGNVTKSATMDRFHISGGGVVRFVTMVASMCVALTAQSPTTAGQKAAQRTFATPEEGVRALIDAAKASNLEALLALFGPEGQELVGSTDAATARQNREVFTVAAAEGWRLVDDGADRKDLIIGNEGWPFPVPLVKDAKGWRFDTAAGKEEVLDRRIGRNELAAIGICRTYVTAQHHYARDGHDGKPAGLFAKAFHSDPGKQDGLYWPAARGQPRSPLGDLVAQASEEGRTLGTKTERAPFHGYYFKILTAQGAAAPGGAKSYIVSGEMSGGFALVAWPAQYDITGIMTFVVNQDGIVYEKDLGNQTGTAAAGMTRYNPDASWHQVQQP
;
A
#
# COMPACT_ATOMS: atom_id res chain seq x y z
N MET A 1 38.66 25.01 26.01
CA MET A 1 38.32 23.96 25.02
C MET A 1 37.07 23.25 25.51
N THR A 2 35.93 23.49 24.87
CA THR A 2 34.62 23.00 25.32
C THR A 2 33.85 22.54 24.09
N ARG A 3 33.85 21.24 23.81
CA ARG A 3 32.99 20.65 22.77
C ARG A 3 31.59 20.43 23.36
N LYS A 4 30.59 21.11 22.81
CA LYS A 4 29.19 20.68 22.94
C LYS A 4 29.03 19.31 22.26
N ALA A 5 28.23 18.43 22.85
CA ALA A 5 27.67 17.30 22.14
C ALA A 5 26.32 17.71 21.54
N GLU A 6 26.10 17.38 20.27
CA GLU A 6 24.79 17.46 19.63
C GLU A 6 24.04 16.12 19.84
N PRO A 7 22.70 16.13 19.99
CA PRO A 7 21.93 14.90 20.08
C PRO A 7 21.85 14.22 18.70
N GLY A 8 22.24 12.95 18.64
CA GLY A 8 22.22 12.16 17.42
C GLY A 8 20.79 11.92 16.89
N ASN A 9 20.60 12.19 15.61
CA ASN A 9 19.37 11.87 14.88
C ASN A 9 19.31 10.36 14.63
N VAL A 10 18.40 9.63 15.29
CA VAL A 10 18.23 8.18 15.11
C VAL A 10 17.40 7.92 13.86
N THR A 11 18.08 7.72 12.73
CA THR A 11 17.47 7.27 11.49
C THR A 11 16.83 5.89 11.67
N LYS A 12 15.52 5.77 11.42
CA LYS A 12 14.77 4.51 11.30
C LYS A 12 15.20 3.74 10.03
N SER A 13 16.45 3.29 9.96
CA SER A 13 17.03 2.56 8.82
C SER A 13 17.34 1.09 9.14
N ALA A 14 16.63 0.49 10.11
CA ALA A 14 16.97 -0.81 10.68
C ALA A 14 15.94 -1.93 10.40
N THR A 15 14.82 -1.64 9.71
CA THR A 15 13.72 -2.60 9.52
C THR A 15 13.83 -3.40 8.22
N MET A 16 14.56 -2.90 7.20
CA MET A 16 14.66 -3.57 5.89
C MET A 16 15.57 -4.81 5.87
N ASP A 17 16.47 -4.99 6.85
CA ASP A 17 17.45 -6.10 6.87
C ASP A 17 16.87 -7.48 7.28
N ARG A 18 15.58 -7.58 7.64
CA ARG A 18 14.98 -8.85 8.09
C ARG A 18 14.50 -9.79 6.97
N PHE A 19 14.49 -9.35 5.71
CA PHE A 19 14.04 -10.17 4.58
C PHE A 19 15.19 -10.84 3.81
N HIS A 20 15.91 -11.74 4.48
CA HIS A 20 16.90 -12.61 3.84
C HIS A 20 16.58 -14.10 4.03
N ILE A 21 15.50 -14.57 3.39
CA ILE A 21 15.23 -16.00 3.24
C ILE A 21 15.94 -16.49 1.97
N SER A 22 17.07 -17.17 2.15
CA SER A 22 17.76 -17.88 1.08
C SER A 22 16.91 -19.05 0.58
N GLY A 23 16.33 -18.92 -0.62
CA GLY A 23 15.54 -19.97 -1.24
C GLY A 23 14.97 -19.56 -2.59
N GLY A 24 15.63 -19.99 -3.68
CA GLY A 24 15.17 -19.72 -5.04
C GLY A 24 13.88 -20.47 -5.38
N GLY A 25 12.74 -19.79 -5.21
CA GLY A 25 11.42 -20.25 -5.64
C GLY A 25 10.58 -19.08 -6.11
N VAL A 26 9.90 -19.23 -7.24
CA VAL A 26 9.01 -18.18 -7.77
C VAL A 26 7.76 -18.10 -6.88
N VAL A 27 7.79 -17.19 -5.89
CA VAL A 27 6.68 -16.97 -4.96
C VAL A 27 5.48 -16.43 -5.72
N ARG A 28 4.46 -17.29 -5.89
CA ARG A 28 3.14 -16.84 -6.32
C ARG A 28 2.49 -16.11 -5.15
N PHE A 29 2.41 -14.79 -5.23
CA PHE A 29 1.69 -13.98 -4.24
C PHE A 29 0.17 -14.25 -4.32
N VAL A 30 -0.31 -15.20 -3.51
CA VAL A 30 -1.74 -15.34 -3.19
C VAL A 30 -2.08 -14.29 -2.13
N THR A 31 -2.87 -13.29 -2.51
CA THR A 31 -3.04 -12.07 -1.72
C THR A 31 -3.93 -12.27 -0.49
N MET A 32 -3.34 -12.67 0.63
CA MET A 32 -4.02 -12.62 1.93
C MET A 32 -4.06 -11.17 2.44
N VAL A 33 -5.15 -10.46 2.13
CA VAL A 33 -5.39 -9.09 2.61
C VAL A 33 -5.82 -9.16 4.07
N ALA A 34 -4.87 -9.38 4.98
CA ALA A 34 -5.06 -9.17 6.41
C ALA A 34 -5.34 -7.68 6.68
N SER A 35 -6.55 -7.23 6.38
CA SER A 35 -7.07 -5.93 6.75
C SER A 35 -8.46 -6.10 7.25
N MET A 36 -8.71 -5.36 8.33
CA MET A 36 -9.96 -5.26 9.03
C MET A 36 -10.23 -3.77 9.34
N CYS A 37 -11.15 -3.13 8.58
CA CYS A 37 -11.59 -1.72 8.69
C CYS A 37 -13.07 -1.53 8.22
N VAL A 38 -14.00 -1.15 9.11
CA VAL A 38 -15.42 -0.76 8.92
C VAL A 38 -15.75 0.24 10.03
N ALA A 39 -16.54 1.23 9.66
CA ALA A 39 -16.73 2.47 10.41
C ALA A 39 -17.71 2.37 11.59
N LEU A 40 -17.51 3.27 12.56
CA LEU A 40 -18.42 3.51 13.66
C LEU A 40 -19.72 4.18 13.19
N THR A 41 -20.86 3.68 13.66
CA THR A 41 -22.03 4.51 13.94
C THR A 41 -22.34 4.41 15.44
N ALA A 42 -22.51 5.57 16.08
CA ALA A 42 -22.51 5.66 17.53
C ALA A 42 -23.83 5.20 18.17
N GLN A 43 -23.72 4.34 19.20
CA GLN A 43 -24.58 4.35 20.38
C GLN A 43 -23.97 3.53 21.51
N SER A 44 -23.73 4.16 22.66
CA SER A 44 -23.30 3.48 23.88
C SER A 44 -24.53 2.97 24.66
N PRO A 45 -24.35 1.87 25.41
CA PRO A 45 -24.38 2.03 26.85
C PRO A 45 -23.10 1.49 27.49
N THR A 46 -22.55 2.27 28.43
CA THR A 46 -21.37 1.90 29.21
C THR A 46 -21.72 0.83 30.25
N THR A 47 -21.47 -0.44 29.94
CA THR A 47 -21.08 -1.43 30.95
C THR A 47 -19.57 -1.38 31.12
N ALA A 48 -19.10 -1.15 32.35
CA ALA A 48 -17.69 -1.27 32.70
C ALA A 48 -17.30 -2.75 32.76
N GLY A 49 -17.20 -3.39 31.59
CA GLY A 49 -16.74 -4.76 31.46
C GLY A 49 -15.30 -4.87 31.95
N GLN A 50 -15.01 -5.87 32.78
CA GLN A 50 -13.63 -6.28 33.06
C GLN A 50 -12.96 -6.55 31.70
N LYS A 51 -11.84 -5.88 31.41
CA LYS A 51 -11.03 -6.19 30.22
C LYS A 51 -10.73 -7.68 30.23
N ALA A 52 -11.30 -8.42 29.28
CA ALA A 52 -11.08 -9.86 29.15
C ALA A 52 -9.57 -10.10 29.06
N ALA A 53 -9.03 -10.87 30.01
CA ALA A 53 -7.61 -11.15 30.04
C ALA A 53 -7.24 -11.97 28.79
N GLN A 54 -6.18 -11.56 28.09
CA GLN A 54 -5.67 -12.32 26.96
C GLN A 54 -5.32 -13.74 27.42
N ARG A 55 -5.75 -14.74 26.65
CA ARG A 55 -5.44 -16.15 26.93
C ARG A 55 -3.94 -16.41 26.83
N THR A 56 -3.41 -17.12 27.82
CA THR A 56 -2.05 -17.69 27.80
C THR A 56 -2.11 -19.21 27.73
N PHE A 57 -0.98 -19.82 27.35
CA PHE A 57 -0.84 -21.23 27.03
C PHE A 57 0.42 -21.82 27.65
N ALA A 58 0.44 -23.11 27.97
CA ALA A 58 1.63 -23.76 28.52
C ALA A 58 2.69 -23.96 27.43
N THR A 59 2.26 -24.22 26.18
CA THR A 59 3.15 -24.34 25.01
C THR A 59 2.63 -23.48 23.85
N PRO A 60 3.49 -23.06 22.90
CA PRO A 60 3.04 -22.25 21.76
C PRO A 60 2.12 -23.06 20.82
N GLU A 61 2.28 -24.39 20.73
CA GLU A 61 1.42 -25.27 19.93
C GLU A 61 -0.03 -25.28 20.43
N GLU A 62 -0.27 -25.14 21.74
CA GLU A 62 -1.63 -24.98 22.28
C GLU A 62 -2.27 -23.67 21.79
N GLY A 63 -1.49 -22.58 21.75
CA GLY A 63 -1.93 -21.30 21.21
C GLY A 63 -2.27 -21.36 19.72
N VAL A 64 -1.43 -22.04 18.91
CA VAL A 64 -1.69 -22.26 17.48
C VAL A 64 -2.95 -23.10 17.26
N ARG A 65 -3.14 -24.20 18.00
CA ARG A 65 -4.37 -25.02 17.91
C ARG A 65 -5.60 -24.20 18.28
N ALA A 66 -5.55 -23.43 19.37
CA ALA A 66 -6.67 -22.57 19.78
C ALA A 66 -7.03 -21.50 18.73
N LEU A 67 -6.03 -20.95 18.02
CA LEU A 67 -6.25 -20.04 16.89
C LEU A 67 -6.92 -20.74 15.71
N ILE A 68 -6.44 -21.93 15.33
CA ILE A 68 -7.01 -22.73 14.23
C ILE A 68 -8.47 -23.11 14.53
N ASP A 69 -8.76 -23.55 15.75
CA ASP A 69 -10.11 -23.97 16.15
C ASP A 69 -11.08 -22.77 16.21
N ALA A 70 -10.63 -21.64 16.76
CA ALA A 70 -11.42 -20.40 16.79
C ALA A 70 -11.72 -19.87 15.37
N ALA A 71 -10.75 -19.93 14.46
CA ALA A 71 -10.92 -19.54 13.06
C ALA A 71 -11.88 -20.48 12.31
N LYS A 72 -11.73 -21.81 12.47
CA LYS A 72 -12.65 -22.82 11.89
C LYS A 72 -14.08 -22.66 12.38
N ALA A 73 -14.27 -22.40 13.67
CA ALA A 73 -15.58 -22.13 14.26
C ALA A 73 -16.16 -20.75 13.89
N SER A 74 -15.39 -19.87 13.22
CA SER A 74 -15.68 -18.44 13.05
C SER A 74 -16.07 -17.74 14.38
N ASN A 75 -15.50 -18.20 15.49
CA ASN A 75 -15.83 -17.70 16.82
C ASN A 75 -15.03 -16.42 17.11
N LEU A 76 -15.65 -15.28 16.81
CA LEU A 76 -15.05 -13.95 17.01
C LEU A 76 -14.69 -13.68 18.48
N GLU A 77 -15.51 -14.12 19.44
CA GLU A 77 -15.22 -13.95 20.87
C GLU A 77 -13.96 -14.74 21.28
N ALA A 78 -13.83 -15.99 20.81
CA ALA A 78 -12.65 -16.80 21.04
C ALA A 78 -11.39 -16.18 20.39
N LEU A 79 -11.50 -15.63 19.17
CA LEU A 79 -10.40 -14.93 18.51
C LEU A 79 -9.99 -13.66 19.29
N LEU A 80 -10.96 -12.86 19.75
CA LEU A 80 -10.68 -11.69 20.60
C LEU A 80 -10.03 -12.10 21.94
N ALA A 81 -10.40 -13.23 22.52
CA ALA A 81 -9.73 -13.75 23.72
C ALA A 81 -8.27 -14.19 23.47
N LEU A 82 -7.91 -14.60 22.24
CA LEU A 82 -6.52 -14.94 21.87
C LEU A 82 -5.63 -13.71 21.67
N PHE A 83 -6.17 -12.64 21.10
CA PHE A 83 -5.46 -11.38 20.83
C PHE A 83 -5.67 -10.31 21.91
N GLY A 84 -6.51 -10.59 22.90
CA GLY A 84 -6.83 -9.68 24.00
C GLY A 84 -7.58 -8.42 23.54
N PRO A 85 -7.72 -7.42 24.43
CA PRO A 85 -8.51 -6.21 24.17
C PRO A 85 -8.04 -5.38 22.98
N GLU A 86 -6.79 -5.52 22.56
CA GLU A 86 -6.22 -4.82 21.41
C GLU A 86 -6.49 -5.54 20.08
N GLY A 87 -6.88 -6.82 20.12
CA GLY A 87 -7.20 -7.63 18.95
C GLY A 87 -8.39 -7.16 18.13
N GLN A 88 -9.20 -6.22 18.64
CA GLN A 88 -10.33 -5.64 17.91
C GLN A 88 -9.92 -5.05 16.55
N GLU A 89 -8.71 -4.48 16.43
CA GLU A 89 -8.21 -3.91 15.17
C GLU A 89 -7.60 -4.95 14.22
N LEU A 90 -7.30 -6.17 14.71
CA LEU A 90 -6.84 -7.30 13.91
C LEU A 90 -7.99 -8.20 13.43
N VAL A 91 -9.07 -8.33 14.22
CA VAL A 91 -10.16 -9.30 14.00
C VAL A 91 -11.54 -8.65 13.81
N GLY A 92 -11.70 -7.38 14.20
CA GLY A 92 -13.03 -6.83 14.50
C GLY A 92 -13.65 -5.99 13.40
N SER A 93 -13.01 -5.84 12.26
CA SER A 93 -13.23 -4.61 11.52
C SER A 93 -13.47 -4.70 10.02
N THR A 94 -13.07 -5.67 9.18
CA THR A 94 -13.35 -5.50 7.72
C THR A 94 -14.83 -5.59 7.39
N ASP A 95 -15.15 -5.18 6.15
CA ASP A 95 -16.34 -5.68 5.50
C ASP A 95 -16.39 -7.20 5.72
N ALA A 96 -17.57 -7.70 6.08
CA ALA A 96 -17.68 -9.06 6.58
C ALA A 96 -17.27 -10.12 5.53
N ALA A 97 -17.21 -9.76 4.25
CA ALA A 97 -16.76 -10.63 3.17
C ALA A 97 -15.23 -10.78 3.16
N THR A 98 -14.45 -9.69 3.17
CA THR A 98 -12.97 -9.76 3.28
C THR A 98 -12.56 -10.44 4.59
N ALA A 99 -13.22 -10.10 5.70
CA ALA A 99 -13.01 -10.72 7.01
C ALA A 99 -13.17 -12.25 6.95
N ARG A 100 -14.23 -12.71 6.27
CA ARG A 100 -14.55 -14.12 6.08
C ARG A 100 -13.57 -14.80 5.13
N GLN A 101 -13.27 -14.21 3.99
CA GLN A 101 -12.31 -14.72 3.01
C GLN A 101 -10.93 -14.97 3.64
N ASN A 102 -10.46 -14.05 4.48
CA ASN A 102 -9.20 -14.22 5.21
C ASN A 102 -9.23 -15.41 6.17
N ARG A 103 -10.33 -15.62 6.90
CA ARG A 103 -10.48 -16.80 7.76
C ARG A 103 -10.53 -18.09 6.95
N GLU A 104 -11.23 -18.10 5.82
CA GLU A 104 -11.29 -19.28 4.92
C GLU A 104 -9.90 -19.61 4.34
N VAL A 105 -9.15 -18.61 3.86
CA VAL A 105 -7.76 -18.81 3.40
C VAL A 105 -6.84 -19.29 4.54
N PHE A 106 -6.98 -18.72 5.74
CA PHE A 106 -6.22 -19.16 6.92
C PHE A 106 -6.51 -20.63 7.27
N THR A 107 -7.78 -21.03 7.33
CA THR A 107 -8.17 -22.38 7.75
C THR A 107 -7.79 -23.43 6.71
N VAL A 108 -7.77 -23.09 5.42
CA VAL A 108 -7.22 -23.95 4.35
C VAL A 108 -5.71 -24.10 4.53
N ALA A 109 -4.95 -23.00 4.57
CA ALA A 109 -3.48 -23.06 4.71
C ALA A 109 -3.04 -23.79 5.99
N ALA A 110 -3.70 -23.52 7.13
CA ALA A 110 -3.40 -24.21 8.38
C ALA A 110 -3.82 -25.69 8.41
N ALA A 111 -4.71 -26.13 7.50
CA ALA A 111 -5.07 -27.53 7.33
C ALA A 111 -4.11 -28.28 6.39
N GLU A 112 -3.48 -27.60 5.43
CA GLU A 112 -2.37 -28.16 4.65
C GLU A 112 -1.14 -28.45 5.52
N GLY A 113 -0.85 -27.56 6.47
CA GLY A 113 0.20 -27.75 7.45
C GLY A 113 0.53 -26.46 8.21
N TRP A 114 1.21 -26.61 9.33
CA TRP A 114 1.81 -25.49 10.06
C TRP A 114 3.05 -25.94 10.83
N ARG A 115 3.94 -24.98 11.12
CA ARG A 115 5.11 -25.16 11.97
C ARG A 115 5.40 -23.87 12.74
N LEU A 116 6.08 -24.01 13.87
CA LEU A 116 6.65 -22.88 14.60
C LEU A 116 8.13 -22.75 14.23
N VAL A 117 8.60 -21.51 14.14
CA VAL A 117 10.00 -21.15 13.87
C VAL A 117 10.51 -20.28 15.01
N ASP A 118 11.73 -20.53 15.45
CA ASP A 118 12.39 -19.80 16.52
C ASP A 118 12.91 -18.45 16.02
N ASP A 119 12.43 -17.35 16.61
CA ASP A 119 13.02 -16.00 16.44
C ASP A 119 13.47 -15.46 17.80
N GLY A 120 14.38 -16.21 18.42
CA GLY A 120 14.83 -15.98 19.80
C GLY A 120 14.25 -16.98 20.80
N ALA A 121 14.70 -16.87 22.06
CA ALA A 121 14.39 -17.86 23.11
C ALA A 121 12.88 -17.88 23.48
N ASP A 122 12.27 -16.70 23.53
CA ASP A 122 10.91 -16.48 24.02
C ASP A 122 9.95 -15.93 22.93
N ARG A 123 10.29 -16.10 21.64
CA ARG A 123 9.46 -15.71 20.49
C ARG A 123 9.44 -16.82 19.43
N LYS A 124 8.26 -17.13 18.90
CA LYS A 124 8.05 -18.06 17.78
C LYS A 124 7.19 -17.41 16.70
N ASP A 125 7.59 -17.56 15.45
CA ASP A 125 6.75 -17.23 14.30
C ASP A 125 5.95 -18.47 13.86
N LEU A 126 4.66 -18.28 13.58
CA LEU A 126 3.79 -19.31 13.03
C LEU A 126 3.85 -19.27 11.51
N ILE A 127 4.26 -20.39 10.90
CA ILE A 127 4.29 -20.57 9.45
C ILE A 127 3.17 -21.55 9.06
N ILE A 128 2.34 -21.20 8.07
CA ILE A 128 1.17 -21.98 7.62
C ILE A 128 1.20 -22.28 6.12
N GLY A 129 0.57 -23.39 5.72
CA GLY A 129 0.41 -23.79 4.32
C GLY A 129 1.67 -24.36 3.67
N ASN A 130 1.48 -25.04 2.54
CA ASN A 130 2.60 -25.58 1.74
C ASN A 130 3.51 -24.47 1.16
N GLU A 131 2.95 -23.28 0.95
CA GLU A 131 3.68 -22.10 0.49
C GLU A 131 4.49 -21.40 1.60
N GLY A 132 4.39 -21.86 2.85
CA GLY A 132 5.25 -21.39 3.95
C GLY A 132 4.94 -19.95 4.41
N TRP A 133 3.66 -19.57 4.43
CA TRP A 133 3.22 -18.21 4.77
C TRP A 133 3.46 -17.88 6.25
N PRO A 134 4.19 -16.78 6.58
CA PRO A 134 4.31 -16.30 7.94
C PRO A 134 3.01 -15.62 8.39
N PHE A 135 2.35 -16.18 9.39
CA PHE A 135 1.21 -15.55 10.07
C PHE A 135 1.71 -14.30 10.83
N PRO A 136 1.04 -13.13 10.69
CA PRO A 136 1.62 -11.86 11.12
C PRO A 136 1.69 -11.66 12.65
N VAL A 137 0.94 -12.42 13.44
CA VAL A 137 0.94 -12.30 14.90
C VAL A 137 1.83 -13.40 15.51
N PRO A 138 3.04 -13.10 16.00
CA PRO A 138 3.92 -14.11 16.58
C PRO A 138 3.41 -14.57 17.95
N LEU A 139 3.95 -15.68 18.44
CA LEU A 139 3.78 -16.08 19.84
C LEU A 139 5.00 -15.65 20.65
N VAL A 140 4.77 -15.06 21.82
CA VAL A 140 5.81 -14.69 22.79
C VAL A 140 5.54 -15.36 24.13
N LYS A 141 6.61 -15.63 24.88
CA LYS A 141 6.54 -16.23 26.21
C LYS A 141 6.79 -15.17 27.28
N ASP A 142 5.94 -15.15 28.30
CA ASP A 142 6.18 -14.39 29.53
C ASP A 142 5.95 -15.27 30.77
N ALA A 143 6.00 -14.66 31.96
CA ALA A 143 5.85 -15.37 33.24
C ALA A 143 4.50 -16.11 33.41
N LYS A 144 3.49 -15.82 32.57
CA LYS A 144 2.18 -16.46 32.55
C LYS A 144 2.04 -17.53 31.46
N GLY A 145 3.09 -17.79 30.68
CA GLY A 145 3.11 -18.73 29.56
C GLY A 145 3.21 -18.04 28.20
N TRP A 146 2.86 -18.77 27.15
CA TRP A 146 2.84 -18.30 25.77
C TRP A 146 1.56 -17.54 25.45
N ARG A 147 1.66 -16.47 24.66
CA ARG A 147 0.52 -15.69 24.15
C ARG A 147 0.84 -15.11 22.78
N PHE A 148 -0.16 -14.66 22.04
CA PHE A 148 0.06 -13.91 20.79
C PHE A 148 0.54 -12.47 21.10
N ASP A 149 1.59 -12.00 20.43
CA ASP A 149 1.99 -10.59 20.51
C ASP A 149 1.15 -9.75 19.54
N THR A 150 0.02 -9.29 20.05
CA THR A 150 -0.95 -8.51 19.27
C THR A 150 -0.44 -7.12 18.88
N ALA A 151 0.48 -6.54 19.64
CA ALA A 151 1.09 -5.26 19.30
C ALA A 151 2.00 -5.43 18.08
N ALA A 152 2.93 -6.39 18.13
CA ALA A 152 3.78 -6.74 16.99
C ALA A 152 2.96 -7.16 15.75
N GLY A 153 1.85 -7.90 15.97
CA GLY A 153 0.96 -8.30 14.89
C GLY A 153 0.22 -7.16 14.19
N LYS A 154 -0.03 -6.03 14.87
CA LYS A 154 -0.59 -4.82 14.24
C LYS A 154 0.44 -4.10 13.37
N GLU A 155 1.66 -3.97 13.87
CA GLU A 155 2.78 -3.36 13.14
C GLU A 155 3.07 -4.16 11.85
N GLU A 156 3.21 -5.48 11.95
CA GLU A 156 3.42 -6.36 10.79
C GLU A 156 2.26 -6.31 9.76
N VAL A 157 1.00 -6.21 10.22
CA VAL A 157 -0.16 -6.05 9.32
C VAL A 157 -0.15 -4.68 8.61
N LEU A 158 0.27 -3.64 9.32
CA LEU A 158 0.41 -2.28 8.80
C LEU A 158 1.51 -2.21 7.74
N ASP A 159 2.70 -2.75 8.06
CA ASP A 159 3.87 -2.79 7.17
C ASP A 159 3.57 -3.58 5.89
N ARG A 160 2.92 -4.74 6.00
CA ARG A 160 2.45 -5.52 4.83
C ARG A 160 1.43 -4.76 3.98
N ARG A 161 0.62 -3.86 4.56
CA ARG A 161 -0.30 -3.01 3.81
C ARG A 161 0.46 -1.89 3.10
N ILE A 162 1.36 -1.21 3.79
CA ILE A 162 2.24 -0.16 3.26
C ILE A 162 3.04 -0.70 2.07
N GLY A 163 3.78 -1.80 2.23
CA GLY A 163 4.59 -2.39 1.17
C GLY A 163 3.79 -2.84 -0.06
N ARG A 164 2.59 -3.41 0.12
CA ARG A 164 1.70 -3.75 -1.02
C ARG A 164 1.20 -2.52 -1.77
N ASN A 165 0.83 -1.47 -1.04
CA ASN A 165 0.36 -0.21 -1.63
C ASN A 165 1.49 0.50 -2.38
N GLU A 166 2.71 0.48 -1.84
CA GLU A 166 3.91 1.05 -2.47
C GLU A 166 4.31 0.30 -3.74
N LEU A 167 4.35 -1.04 -3.69
CA LEU A 167 4.57 -1.86 -4.89
C LEU A 167 3.50 -1.62 -5.97
N ALA A 168 2.23 -1.43 -5.58
CA ALA A 168 1.16 -1.05 -6.50
C ALA A 168 1.40 0.35 -7.10
N ALA A 169 1.78 1.34 -6.28
CA ALA A 169 2.08 2.71 -6.73
C ALA A 169 3.26 2.75 -7.72
N ILE A 170 4.33 2.00 -7.45
CA ILE A 170 5.47 1.82 -8.37
C ILE A 170 5.01 1.19 -9.69
N GLY A 171 4.16 0.16 -9.62
CA GLY A 171 3.52 -0.46 -10.79
C GLY A 171 2.72 0.54 -11.62
N ILE A 172 1.89 1.36 -10.98
CA ILE A 172 1.08 2.41 -11.63
C ILE A 172 1.96 3.48 -12.27
N CYS A 173 3.04 3.91 -11.61
CA CYS A 173 4.02 4.84 -12.20
C CYS A 173 4.60 4.30 -13.52
N ARG A 174 4.96 3.01 -13.57
CA ARG A 174 5.46 2.34 -14.79
C ARG A 174 4.37 2.17 -15.86
N THR A 175 3.14 1.85 -15.46
CA THR A 175 1.98 1.75 -16.36
C THR A 175 1.62 3.10 -16.97
N TYR A 176 1.67 4.18 -16.19
CA TYR A 176 1.46 5.56 -16.68
C TYR A 176 2.46 5.96 -17.77
N VAL A 177 3.76 5.67 -17.59
CA VAL A 177 4.79 5.91 -18.60
C VAL A 177 4.48 5.14 -19.89
N THR A 178 4.12 3.87 -19.77
CA THR A 178 3.71 3.03 -20.91
C THR A 178 2.48 3.62 -21.63
N ALA A 179 1.49 4.08 -20.87
CA ALA A 179 0.27 4.65 -21.40
C ALA A 179 0.50 5.99 -22.11
N GLN A 180 1.34 6.88 -21.58
CA GLN A 180 1.72 8.13 -22.25
C GLN A 180 2.47 7.87 -23.57
N HIS A 181 3.42 6.93 -23.58
CA HIS A 181 4.11 6.52 -24.80
C HIS A 181 3.23 5.75 -25.80
N HIS A 182 2.09 5.21 -25.36
CA HIS A 182 1.08 4.63 -26.25
C HIS A 182 0.17 5.72 -26.84
N TYR A 183 -0.32 6.64 -26.01
CA TYR A 183 -1.11 7.81 -26.42
C TYR A 183 -0.38 8.63 -27.49
N ALA A 184 0.91 8.90 -27.30
CA ALA A 184 1.70 9.72 -28.21
C ALA A 184 1.99 9.10 -29.59
N ARG A 185 1.59 7.84 -29.85
CA ARG A 185 1.79 7.18 -31.16
C ARG A 185 0.82 7.67 -32.23
N ASP A 186 -0.39 8.01 -31.81
CA ASP A 186 -1.50 8.32 -32.69
C ASP A 186 -1.97 9.77 -32.50
N GLY A 187 -2.70 10.29 -33.48
CA GLY A 187 -3.37 11.59 -33.38
C GLY A 187 -4.74 11.45 -32.72
N HIS A 188 -5.03 12.33 -31.76
CA HIS A 188 -6.29 12.33 -30.99
C HIS A 188 -7.02 13.67 -31.14
N ASP A 189 -8.36 13.63 -31.24
CA ASP A 189 -9.24 14.81 -31.34
C ASP A 189 -8.82 15.86 -32.39
N GLY A 190 -8.33 15.40 -33.54
CA GLY A 190 -7.87 16.26 -34.65
C GLY A 190 -6.46 16.85 -34.47
N LYS A 191 -5.75 16.47 -33.40
CA LYS A 191 -4.35 16.84 -33.14
C LYS A 191 -3.38 15.82 -33.73
N PRO A 192 -2.13 16.20 -34.07
CA PRO A 192 -1.12 15.26 -34.55
C PRO A 192 -0.64 14.30 -33.44
N ALA A 193 -0.01 13.21 -33.85
CA ALA A 193 0.75 12.34 -32.98
C ALA A 193 1.97 13.06 -32.35
N GLY A 194 2.59 12.44 -31.34
CA GLY A 194 3.71 13.00 -30.58
C GLY A 194 3.30 13.95 -29.43
N LEU A 195 2.00 14.06 -29.13
CA LEU A 195 1.49 14.75 -27.95
C LEU A 195 1.23 13.74 -26.82
N PHE A 196 1.45 14.15 -25.57
CA PHE A 196 1.11 13.39 -24.38
C PHE A 196 -0.24 13.85 -23.80
N ALA A 197 -0.90 12.96 -23.06
CA ALA A 197 -2.17 13.25 -22.40
C ALA A 197 -1.96 14.16 -21.17
N LYS A 198 -2.83 15.16 -21.01
CA LYS A 198 -2.78 16.13 -19.91
C LYS A 198 -3.59 15.72 -18.69
N ALA A 199 -4.49 14.76 -18.86
CA ALA A 199 -5.39 14.23 -17.84
C ALA A 199 -5.39 12.70 -17.90
N PHE A 200 -5.80 12.05 -16.82
CA PHE A 200 -5.99 10.60 -16.84
C PHE A 200 -7.30 10.19 -17.52
N HIS A 201 -8.38 10.96 -17.34
CA HIS A 201 -9.65 10.77 -18.02
C HIS A 201 -9.78 11.78 -19.16
N SER A 202 -10.29 11.33 -20.31
CA SER A 202 -10.79 12.22 -21.35
C SER A 202 -12.10 12.89 -20.93
N ASP A 203 -12.38 14.05 -21.52
CA ASP A 203 -13.72 14.62 -21.51
C ASP A 203 -14.74 13.67 -22.18
N PRO A 204 -16.05 13.76 -21.85
CA PRO A 204 -17.07 12.94 -22.49
C PRO A 204 -17.07 13.04 -24.02
N GLY A 205 -16.83 11.91 -24.68
CA GLY A 205 -16.80 11.80 -26.15
C GLY A 205 -15.48 12.17 -26.81
N LYS A 206 -14.42 12.44 -26.02
CA LYS A 206 -13.08 12.81 -26.51
C LYS A 206 -12.01 11.76 -26.22
N GLN A 207 -10.81 12.00 -26.73
CA GLN A 207 -9.59 11.23 -26.48
C GLN A 207 -8.46 12.16 -25.99
N ASP A 208 -8.75 13.11 -25.09
CA ASP A 208 -7.77 14.08 -24.55
C ASP A 208 -7.14 13.70 -23.19
N GLY A 209 -7.49 12.52 -22.67
CA GLY A 209 -6.85 11.88 -21.52
C GLY A 209 -6.41 10.43 -21.80
N LEU A 210 -5.76 9.80 -20.82
CA LEU A 210 -5.26 8.41 -20.95
C LEU A 210 -6.34 7.32 -20.93
N TYR A 211 -7.58 7.66 -20.57
CA TYR A 211 -8.73 6.78 -20.50
C TYR A 211 -9.99 7.38 -21.12
N TRP A 212 -10.63 6.59 -21.99
CA TRP A 212 -11.98 6.81 -22.50
C TRP A 212 -12.70 5.46 -22.64
N PRO A 213 -14.03 5.40 -22.47
CA PRO A 213 -14.79 4.19 -22.78
C PRO A 213 -14.78 3.95 -24.29
N ALA A 214 -14.33 2.76 -24.72
CA ALA A 214 -14.27 2.37 -26.12
C ALA A 214 -15.30 1.26 -26.43
N ALA A 215 -16.17 1.50 -27.43
CA ALA A 215 -17.08 0.47 -27.93
C ALA A 215 -16.33 -0.60 -28.74
N ARG A 216 -16.97 -1.76 -28.98
CA ARG A 216 -16.39 -2.82 -29.82
C ARG A 216 -16.04 -2.28 -31.20
N GLY A 217 -14.77 -2.37 -31.59
CA GLY A 217 -14.25 -1.88 -32.87
C GLY A 217 -13.72 -0.45 -32.85
N GLN A 218 -13.83 0.28 -31.74
CA GLN A 218 -13.17 1.58 -31.55
C GLN A 218 -11.74 1.42 -31.00
N PRO A 219 -10.84 2.40 -31.23
CA PRO A 219 -9.53 2.45 -30.58
C PRO A 219 -9.67 2.41 -29.05
N ARG A 220 -8.94 1.50 -28.42
CA ARG A 220 -8.93 1.33 -26.97
C ARG A 220 -8.06 2.39 -26.32
N SER A 221 -8.44 2.82 -25.12
CA SER A 221 -7.64 3.75 -24.33
C SER A 221 -6.30 3.14 -23.88
N PRO A 222 -5.23 3.96 -23.77
CA PRO A 222 -3.91 3.55 -23.27
C PRO A 222 -3.93 2.96 -21.85
N LEU A 223 -4.74 3.53 -20.95
CA LEU A 223 -5.08 2.91 -19.68
C LEU A 223 -6.37 2.10 -19.85
N GLY A 224 -6.37 0.87 -19.33
CA GLY A 224 -7.61 0.10 -19.15
C GLY A 224 -8.41 0.58 -17.94
N ASP A 225 -9.65 0.10 -17.83
CA ASP A 225 -10.64 0.49 -16.81
C ASP A 225 -10.09 0.48 -15.36
N LEU A 226 -9.12 -0.41 -15.08
CA LEU A 226 -8.55 -0.61 -13.75
C LEU A 226 -7.78 0.62 -13.24
N VAL A 227 -6.99 1.29 -14.07
CA VAL A 227 -6.24 2.50 -13.67
C VAL A 227 -7.10 3.76 -13.81
N ALA A 228 -8.14 3.72 -14.64
CA ALA A 228 -9.12 4.81 -14.72
C ALA A 228 -9.90 4.99 -13.40
N GLN A 229 -10.15 3.91 -12.65
CA GLN A 229 -10.74 4.02 -11.31
C GLN A 229 -9.81 4.73 -10.31
N ALA A 230 -8.51 4.79 -10.61
CA ALA A 230 -7.50 5.36 -9.73
C ALA A 230 -7.44 6.88 -9.73
N SER A 231 -7.86 7.45 -10.85
CA SER A 231 -7.36 8.72 -11.32
C SER A 231 -8.39 9.82 -11.21
N GLU A 232 -8.98 9.99 -10.02
CA GLU A 232 -10.05 10.95 -9.76
C GLU A 232 -9.60 12.42 -9.75
N GLU A 233 -9.10 12.85 -10.90
CA GLU A 233 -9.25 14.19 -11.44
C GLU A 233 -10.75 14.44 -11.70
N GLY A 234 -11.47 14.79 -10.62
CA GLY A 234 -12.68 15.60 -10.72
C GLY A 234 -13.92 14.97 -11.35
N ARG A 235 -14.35 13.77 -10.92
CA ARG A 235 -15.74 13.35 -11.19
C ARG A 235 -16.69 14.18 -10.31
N THR A 236 -17.31 15.21 -10.88
CA THR A 236 -18.32 16.04 -10.21
C THR A 236 -19.66 15.34 -10.11
N LEU A 237 -19.78 14.41 -9.15
CA LEU A 237 -21.07 14.02 -8.58
C LEU A 237 -21.30 14.80 -7.29
N GLY A 238 -22.43 15.49 -7.21
CA GLY A 238 -23.00 16.18 -6.03
C GLY A 238 -22.08 16.53 -4.84
N THR A 239 -21.66 17.80 -4.76
CA THR A 239 -21.35 18.49 -3.48
C THR A 239 -20.28 17.89 -2.54
N LYS A 240 -19.32 17.08 -3.04
CA LYS A 240 -17.95 17.00 -2.50
C LYS A 240 -17.06 16.19 -3.44
N THR A 241 -16.04 16.82 -4.02
CA THR A 241 -15.02 16.09 -4.81
C THR A 241 -13.95 15.54 -3.87
N GLU A 242 -14.32 14.56 -3.04
CA GLU A 242 -13.34 13.77 -2.29
C GLU A 242 -12.67 12.80 -3.26
N ARG A 243 -11.39 13.06 -3.58
CA ARG A 243 -10.57 12.17 -4.41
C ARG A 243 -10.48 10.82 -3.70
N ALA A 244 -10.93 9.74 -4.35
CA ALA A 244 -10.68 8.40 -3.83
C ALA A 244 -9.20 8.01 -4.06
N PRO A 245 -8.46 7.55 -3.03
CA PRO A 245 -7.11 7.02 -3.23
C PRO A 245 -7.15 5.60 -3.78
N PHE A 246 -6.25 5.29 -4.70
CA PHE A 246 -6.16 4.00 -5.36
C PHE A 246 -5.02 3.19 -4.80
N HIS A 247 -5.33 1.97 -4.32
CA HIS A 247 -4.40 1.18 -3.50
C HIS A 247 -3.72 2.03 -2.40
N GLY A 248 -4.48 2.92 -1.76
CA GLY A 248 -3.98 3.79 -0.70
C GLY A 248 -3.12 4.99 -1.15
N TYR A 249 -3.03 5.26 -2.46
CA TYR A 249 -2.21 6.32 -3.04
C TYR A 249 -3.02 7.33 -3.88
N TYR A 250 -2.57 8.57 -3.88
CA TYR A 250 -2.98 9.62 -4.81
C TYR A 250 -1.95 9.80 -5.92
N PHE A 251 -2.41 10.23 -7.09
CA PHE A 251 -1.61 10.43 -8.29
C PHE A 251 -1.89 11.80 -8.90
N LYS A 252 -0.88 12.46 -9.45
CA LYS A 252 -1.01 13.78 -10.11
C LYS A 252 -0.01 13.93 -11.24
N ILE A 253 -0.50 14.32 -12.41
CA ILE A 253 0.33 14.64 -13.57
C ILE A 253 1.06 15.97 -13.31
N LEU A 254 2.37 15.98 -13.58
CA LEU A 254 3.24 17.14 -13.47
C LEU A 254 3.53 17.69 -14.87
N THR A 255 3.33 18.99 -15.06
CA THR A 255 3.33 19.66 -16.36
C THR A 255 4.65 20.40 -16.68
N ALA A 256 5.69 20.15 -15.89
CA ALA A 256 7.01 20.75 -16.04
C ALA A 256 8.09 19.93 -15.30
N GLN A 257 9.35 20.25 -15.55
CA GLN A 257 10.49 19.81 -14.75
C GLN A 257 11.27 20.99 -14.15
N GLY A 258 12.04 20.70 -13.09
CA GLY A 258 12.96 21.62 -12.44
C GLY A 258 14.42 21.40 -12.87
N ALA A 259 15.34 22.15 -12.24
CA ALA A 259 16.74 22.20 -12.64
C ALA A 259 17.54 20.92 -12.31
N ALA A 260 17.09 20.10 -11.36
CA ALA A 260 17.76 18.84 -11.02
C ALA A 260 17.45 17.68 -12.00
N ALA A 261 16.38 17.80 -12.80
CA ALA A 261 16.04 16.79 -13.79
C ALA A 261 16.98 16.86 -15.02
N PRO A 262 17.30 15.71 -15.66
CA PRO A 262 18.00 15.69 -16.93
C PRO A 262 17.32 16.60 -17.98
N GLY A 263 18.10 17.46 -18.64
CA GLY A 263 17.60 18.49 -19.56
C GLY A 263 17.16 19.80 -18.89
N GLY A 264 17.30 19.94 -17.56
CA GLY A 264 17.11 21.19 -16.83
C GLY A 264 15.65 21.64 -16.70
N ALA A 265 15.43 22.87 -16.21
CA ALA A 265 14.09 23.38 -15.96
C ALA A 265 13.37 23.76 -17.26
N LYS A 266 12.23 23.12 -17.56
CA LYS A 266 11.37 23.43 -18.71
C LYS A 266 9.89 23.17 -18.42
N SER A 267 9.01 23.82 -19.17
CA SER A 267 7.60 23.45 -19.29
C SER A 267 7.47 22.19 -20.16
N TYR A 268 6.52 21.32 -19.85
CA TYR A 268 6.06 20.28 -20.76
C TYR A 268 4.93 20.74 -21.68
N ILE A 269 4.24 21.83 -21.29
CA ILE A 269 3.23 22.46 -22.13
C ILE A 269 3.89 23.45 -23.09
N VAL A 270 3.66 23.26 -24.39
CA VAL A 270 4.09 24.12 -25.49
C VAL A 270 2.86 24.42 -26.35
N SER A 271 2.56 25.69 -26.60
CA SER A 271 1.37 26.13 -27.36
C SER A 271 0.04 25.53 -26.87
N GLY A 272 -0.06 25.23 -25.57
CA GLY A 272 -1.26 24.63 -24.94
C GLY A 272 -1.28 23.09 -24.94
N GLU A 273 -0.36 22.42 -25.64
CA GLU A 273 -0.29 20.95 -25.72
C GLU A 273 0.91 20.40 -24.96
N MET A 274 0.80 19.17 -24.43
CA MET A 274 1.88 18.52 -23.68
C MET A 274 2.81 17.79 -24.65
N SER A 275 3.78 18.49 -25.22
CA SER A 275 4.79 17.93 -26.15
C SER A 275 6.23 17.99 -25.62
N GLY A 276 6.48 18.76 -24.55
CA GLY A 276 7.83 18.93 -24.01
C GLY A 276 8.33 17.80 -23.12
N GLY A 277 7.51 16.78 -22.86
CA GLY A 277 7.73 15.67 -21.92
C GLY A 277 6.48 15.39 -21.09
N PHE A 278 6.60 14.54 -20.08
CA PHE A 278 5.55 14.29 -19.09
C PHE A 278 6.15 13.77 -17.79
N ALA A 279 5.46 13.95 -16.67
CA ALA A 279 5.84 13.33 -15.40
C ALA A 279 4.64 13.12 -14.47
N LEU A 280 4.87 12.33 -13.43
CA LEU A 280 3.89 11.95 -12.41
C LEU A 280 4.51 12.06 -11.02
N VAL A 281 3.69 12.46 -10.04
CA VAL A 281 3.94 12.18 -8.62
C VAL A 281 2.84 11.27 -8.07
N ALA A 282 3.23 10.33 -7.22
CA ALA A 282 2.34 9.50 -6.42
C ALA A 282 2.69 9.62 -4.93
N TRP A 283 1.70 9.70 -4.05
CA TRP A 283 1.92 9.82 -2.60
C TRP A 283 0.82 9.13 -1.78
N PRO A 284 1.11 8.64 -0.57
CA PRO A 284 0.13 7.97 0.27
C PRO A 284 -1.01 8.90 0.66
N ALA A 285 -2.23 8.33 0.67
CA ALA A 285 -3.42 9.00 1.16
C ALA A 285 -3.32 9.39 2.64
N GLN A 286 -2.68 8.54 3.45
CA GLN A 286 -2.31 8.80 4.83
C GLN A 286 -0.89 8.27 5.06
N TYR A 287 0.03 9.18 5.37
CA TYR A 287 1.41 8.85 5.75
C TYR A 287 1.42 7.91 6.97
N ASP A 288 2.34 6.94 6.99
CA ASP A 288 2.50 5.92 8.05
C ASP A 288 1.26 4.99 8.21
N ILE A 289 0.27 5.05 7.30
CA ILE A 289 -0.98 4.28 7.37
C ILE A 289 -1.31 3.57 6.06
N THR A 290 -1.24 4.27 4.93
CA THR A 290 -1.43 3.70 3.59
C THR A 290 -0.14 3.64 2.79
N GLY A 291 0.91 4.34 3.22
CA GLY A 291 2.26 4.29 2.68
C GLY A 291 3.17 5.31 3.38
N ILE A 292 4.47 5.23 3.11
CA ILE A 292 5.52 6.14 3.60
C ILE A 292 6.08 6.95 2.42
N MET A 293 6.44 6.27 1.32
CA MET A 293 7.19 6.86 0.23
C MET A 293 6.34 7.73 -0.71
N THR A 294 6.89 8.88 -1.10
CA THR A 294 6.43 9.62 -2.28
C THR A 294 7.23 9.15 -3.49
N PHE A 295 6.56 8.85 -4.60
CA PHE A 295 7.19 8.43 -5.86
C PHE A 295 7.09 9.50 -6.93
N VAL A 296 8.13 9.65 -7.76
CA VAL A 296 8.09 10.47 -8.99
C VAL A 296 8.67 9.71 -10.17
N VAL A 297 8.13 9.95 -11.36
CA VAL A 297 8.62 9.38 -12.63
C VAL A 297 8.38 10.36 -13.77
N ASN A 298 9.26 10.37 -14.78
CA ASN A 298 9.11 11.15 -16.02
C ASN A 298 9.09 10.23 -17.26
N GLN A 299 9.18 10.82 -18.46
CA GLN A 299 9.20 10.06 -19.71
C GLN A 299 10.33 9.02 -19.85
N ASP A 300 11.39 9.12 -19.03
CA ASP A 300 12.55 8.20 -19.05
C ASP A 300 12.25 6.88 -18.31
N GLY A 301 11.10 6.79 -17.61
CA GLY A 301 10.60 5.56 -16.98
C GLY A 301 11.25 5.17 -15.65
N ILE A 302 12.25 5.93 -15.18
CA ILE A 302 12.91 5.71 -13.90
C ILE A 302 12.04 6.24 -12.77
N VAL A 303 11.58 5.35 -11.89
CA VAL A 303 10.84 5.71 -10.68
C VAL A 303 11.83 6.06 -9.58
N TYR A 304 11.68 7.25 -8.99
CA TYR A 304 12.39 7.68 -7.80
C TYR A 304 11.43 7.72 -6.60
N GLU A 305 11.97 7.47 -5.41
CA GLU A 305 11.25 7.51 -4.14
C GLU A 305 11.92 8.46 -3.14
N LYS A 306 11.10 9.02 -2.25
CA LYS A 306 11.53 9.83 -1.11
C LYS A 306 10.47 9.85 -0.02
N ASP A 307 10.89 9.63 1.21
CA ASP A 307 10.10 9.94 2.40
C ASP A 307 10.05 11.47 2.61
N LEU A 308 8.86 12.05 2.62
CA LEU A 308 8.60 13.48 2.90
C LEU A 308 8.02 13.70 4.31
N GLY A 309 7.98 12.65 5.14
CA GLY A 309 7.50 12.62 6.51
C GLY A 309 6.00 12.91 6.64
N ASN A 310 5.60 13.33 7.83
CA ASN A 310 4.21 13.72 8.16
C ASN A 310 3.63 14.84 7.28
N GLN A 311 4.45 15.54 6.47
CA GLN A 311 4.01 16.58 5.53
C GLN A 311 3.79 16.08 4.10
N THR A 312 4.00 14.78 3.84
CA THR A 312 3.88 14.13 2.52
C THR A 312 2.64 14.57 1.74
N GLY A 313 1.44 14.50 2.35
CA GLY A 313 0.20 14.86 1.66
C GLY A 313 0.14 16.30 1.16
N THR A 314 0.58 17.26 1.97
CA THR A 314 0.63 18.69 1.60
C THR A 314 1.75 18.97 0.60
N ALA A 315 2.93 18.42 0.82
CA ALA A 315 4.10 18.62 -0.02
C ALA A 315 3.87 18.08 -1.44
N ALA A 316 3.46 16.81 -1.56
CA ALA A 316 3.21 16.15 -2.84
C ALA A 316 2.04 16.77 -3.61
N ALA A 317 0.93 17.10 -2.94
CA ALA A 317 -0.19 17.80 -3.58
C ALA A 317 0.22 19.18 -4.14
N GLY A 318 1.16 19.87 -3.48
CA GLY A 318 1.75 21.13 -3.92
C GLY A 318 2.78 21.01 -5.04
N MET A 319 3.30 19.81 -5.36
CA MET A 319 4.29 19.65 -6.42
C MET A 319 3.72 20.00 -7.79
N THR A 320 4.47 20.80 -8.55
CA THR A 320 4.11 21.24 -9.93
C THR A 320 5.18 20.85 -10.95
N ARG A 321 6.32 20.31 -10.50
CA ARG A 321 7.50 20.02 -11.31
C ARG A 321 8.13 18.70 -10.91
N TYR A 322 8.54 17.90 -11.90
CA TYR A 322 9.45 16.79 -11.70
C TYR A 322 10.86 17.33 -11.42
N ASN A 323 11.39 17.07 -10.23
CA ASN A 323 12.71 17.56 -9.81
C ASN A 323 13.35 16.62 -8.77
N PRO A 324 13.72 15.38 -9.15
CA PRO A 324 14.49 14.50 -8.29
C PRO A 324 15.92 15.06 -8.15
N ASP A 325 16.17 15.74 -7.04
CA ASP A 325 17.51 16.12 -6.61
C ASP A 325 18.23 14.95 -5.91
N ALA A 326 19.46 15.18 -5.44
CA ALA A 326 20.31 14.17 -4.80
C ALA A 326 19.74 13.53 -3.50
N SER A 327 18.59 14.01 -2.98
CA SER A 327 17.89 13.41 -1.85
C SER A 327 16.78 12.43 -2.26
N TRP A 328 16.59 12.19 -3.56
CA TRP A 328 15.69 11.18 -4.10
C TRP A 328 16.49 9.92 -4.46
N HIS A 329 15.94 8.76 -4.13
CA HIS A 329 16.57 7.47 -4.41
C HIS A 329 15.88 6.81 -5.60
N GLN A 330 16.64 6.16 -6.48
CA GLN A 330 16.02 5.35 -7.53
C GLN A 330 15.45 4.08 -6.90
N VAL A 331 14.17 3.80 -7.17
CA VAL A 331 13.52 2.54 -6.75
C VAL A 331 14.27 1.37 -7.39
N GLN A 332 14.90 0.53 -6.57
CA GLN A 332 15.57 -0.67 -7.05
C GLN A 332 14.53 -1.67 -7.58
N GLN A 333 14.90 -2.43 -8.63
CA GLN A 333 14.06 -3.54 -9.08
C GLN A 333 14.33 -4.74 -8.16
N PRO A 334 13.28 -5.42 -7.65
CA PRO A 334 13.44 -6.66 -6.90
C PRO A 334 13.90 -7.83 -7.78
#